data_AF-A0A3M1BTY0-F1
#
_entry.id   AF-A0A3M1BTY0-F1
#
_cell.length_a   1.000
_cell.length_b   1.000
_cell.length_c   1.000
_cell.angle_alpha   90.00
_cell.angle_beta   90.00
_cell.angle_gamma   90.00
#
_symmetry.space_group_name_H-M   'P 1'
#
loop_
_entity.id
_entity.type
_entity.pdbx_description
1 polymer ?
#
loop_
_entity_poly.entity_id
_entity_poly.type
_entity_poly.pdbx_seq_one_letter_code
_entity_poly.pdbx_strand_id
1 'polypeptide(L)'
;LRLFDVVRLDHFRGFSAFYQVPYGEKTAEKGWWEKAPGYELFDAIKREFPHMPFIAEDLGTIDEEVIALRDHFGLPGMKVLAFAFFEKNSTHLPHNHRENSVVYTTTHDNMPIKGWFFRELSEWQRARVLDYLSYAPDSISHAMVRLALMSVAKYCIIPMQDFLGLGEEGRLNTPGVSHGNWEWKLKAMPEERQWDSLRHICEIYERC
;
A
#
# COMPACT_ATOMS: atom_id res chain seq x y z
N LEU A 1 -10.29 -17.59 -8.11
CA LEU A 1 -9.05 -18.14 -7.50
C LEU A 1 -8.33 -19.19 -8.38
N ARG A 2 -8.60 -19.30 -9.69
CA ARG A 2 -7.82 -20.23 -10.56
C ARG A 2 -6.40 -19.74 -10.86
N LEU A 3 -6.15 -18.44 -10.69
CA LEU A 3 -4.90 -17.78 -11.04
C LEU A 3 -4.11 -17.28 -9.81
N PHE A 4 -4.81 -16.96 -8.72
CA PHE A 4 -4.25 -16.32 -7.54
C PHE A 4 -4.86 -16.92 -6.28
N ASP A 5 -4.04 -17.08 -5.25
CA ASP A 5 -4.46 -17.53 -3.92
C ASP A 5 -5.17 -16.43 -3.13
N VAL A 6 -4.75 -15.17 -3.32
CA VAL A 6 -5.31 -13.98 -2.67
C VAL A 6 -5.54 -12.89 -3.71
N VAL A 7 -6.66 -12.18 -3.62
CA VAL A 7 -7.03 -11.11 -4.55
C VAL A 7 -7.15 -9.78 -3.82
N ARG A 8 -6.36 -8.79 -4.21
CA ARG A 8 -6.57 -7.40 -3.78
C ARG A 8 -7.77 -6.82 -4.53
N LEU A 9 -8.75 -6.32 -3.80
CA LEU A 9 -9.92 -5.63 -4.32
C LEU A 9 -9.61 -4.15 -4.39
N ASP A 10 -9.32 -3.68 -5.61
CA ASP A 10 -9.08 -2.27 -5.91
C ASP A 10 -10.31 -1.42 -5.61
N HIS A 11 -10.11 -0.22 -5.07
CA HIS A 11 -11.16 0.72 -4.71
C HIS A 11 -12.26 0.10 -3.84
N PHE A 12 -11.87 -0.64 -2.79
CA PHE A 12 -12.78 -1.41 -1.94
C PHE A 12 -13.94 -0.56 -1.40
N ARG A 13 -13.68 0.73 -1.13
CA ARG A 13 -14.70 1.67 -0.65
C ARG A 13 -15.94 1.75 -1.55
N GLY A 14 -15.81 1.45 -2.85
CA GLY A 14 -16.90 1.38 -3.82
C GLY A 14 -17.99 0.36 -3.46
N PHE A 15 -17.65 -0.68 -2.67
CA PHE A 15 -18.62 -1.65 -2.18
C PHE A 15 -19.47 -1.13 -1.02
N SER A 16 -19.04 -0.07 -0.32
CA SER A 16 -19.89 0.66 0.64
C SER A 16 -20.71 1.73 -0.08
N ALA A 17 -20.02 2.59 -0.83
CA ALA A 17 -20.65 3.60 -1.67
C ALA A 17 -19.72 3.96 -2.83
N PHE A 18 -20.25 4.22 -4.02
CA PHE A 18 -19.46 4.66 -5.18
C PHE A 18 -19.85 6.06 -5.60
N TYR A 19 -18.89 6.80 -6.17
CA TYR A 19 -19.15 8.14 -6.68
C TYR A 19 -19.58 8.04 -8.13
N GLN A 20 -20.80 8.49 -8.43
CA GLN A 20 -21.34 8.44 -9.79
C GLN A 20 -21.44 9.83 -10.40
N VAL A 21 -21.01 9.94 -11.66
CA VAL A 21 -20.98 11.17 -12.45
C VAL A 21 -21.80 10.93 -13.73
N PRO A 22 -22.73 11.83 -14.09
CA PRO A 22 -23.46 11.71 -15.35
C PRO A 22 -22.53 11.67 -16.55
N TYR A 23 -22.82 10.76 -17.49
CA TYR A 23 -22.13 10.73 -18.77
C TYR A 23 -22.26 12.09 -19.48
N GLY A 24 -21.13 12.61 -19.97
CA GLY A 24 -21.04 13.89 -20.67
C GLY A 24 -20.47 15.04 -19.83
N GLU A 25 -20.37 14.91 -18.50
CA GLU A 25 -19.61 15.88 -17.70
C GLU A 25 -18.11 15.83 -18.05
N LYS A 26 -17.47 16.99 -18.06
CA LYS A 26 -16.04 17.13 -18.43
C LYS A 26 -15.10 16.82 -17.26
N THR A 27 -15.60 16.90 -16.04
CA THR A 27 -14.86 16.68 -14.80
C THR A 27 -15.72 15.83 -13.85
N ALA A 28 -15.09 15.29 -12.81
CA ALA A 28 -15.78 14.53 -11.77
C ALA A 28 -16.38 15.42 -10.67
N GLU A 29 -16.48 16.74 -10.86
CA GLU A 29 -16.96 17.65 -9.80
C GLU A 29 -18.48 17.53 -9.56
N LYS A 30 -19.24 17.17 -10.60
CA LYS A 30 -20.71 17.09 -10.57
C LYS A 30 -21.20 15.64 -10.48
N GLY A 31 -20.82 14.97 -9.41
CA GLY A 31 -21.35 13.65 -9.07
C GLY A 31 -21.93 13.61 -7.66
N TRP A 32 -22.36 12.42 -7.26
CA TRP A 32 -22.86 12.16 -5.93
C TRP A 32 -22.49 10.74 -5.47
N TRP A 33 -22.51 10.53 -4.16
CA TRP A 33 -22.29 9.23 -3.56
C TRP A 33 -23.58 8.41 -3.61
N GLU A 34 -23.48 7.19 -4.12
CA GLU A 34 -24.56 6.20 -4.16
C GLU A 34 -24.19 5.00 -3.30
N LYS A 35 -25.11 4.52 -2.46
CA LYS A 35 -24.87 3.33 -1.63
C LYS A 35 -24.77 2.08 -2.49
N ALA A 36 -23.83 1.21 -2.18
CA ALA A 36 -23.69 -0.10 -2.78
C ALA A 36 -24.18 -1.20 -1.81
N PRO A 37 -24.70 -2.33 -2.32
CA PRO A 37 -25.12 -3.47 -1.50
C PRO A 37 -23.92 -4.33 -1.08
N GLY A 38 -22.96 -3.72 -0.38
CA GLY A 38 -21.70 -4.35 -0.01
C GLY A 38 -21.88 -5.58 0.86
N TYR A 39 -22.75 -5.49 1.88
CA TYR A 39 -23.00 -6.59 2.80
C TYR A 39 -23.62 -7.80 2.09
N GLU A 40 -24.65 -7.57 1.27
CA GLU A 40 -25.33 -8.62 0.52
C GLU A 40 -24.38 -9.32 -0.47
N LEU A 41 -23.53 -8.53 -1.13
CA LEU A 41 -22.51 -9.05 -2.03
C LEU A 41 -21.50 -9.93 -1.28
N PHE A 42 -20.92 -9.41 -0.19
CA PHE A 42 -19.89 -10.14 0.54
C PHE A 42 -20.44 -11.34 1.33
N ASP A 43 -21.72 -11.34 1.73
CA ASP A 43 -22.40 -12.52 2.25
C ASP A 43 -22.56 -13.61 1.18
N ALA A 44 -22.87 -13.23 -0.05
CA ALA A 44 -22.89 -14.18 -1.17
C ALA A 44 -21.48 -14.72 -1.45
N ILE A 45 -20.46 -13.85 -1.48
CA ILE A 45 -19.07 -14.26 -1.68
C ILE A 45 -18.61 -15.19 -0.56
N LYS A 46 -18.91 -14.90 0.70
CA LYS A 46 -18.49 -15.71 1.86
C LYS A 46 -19.10 -17.10 1.85
N ARG A 47 -20.32 -17.27 1.31
CA ARG A 47 -20.93 -18.60 1.13
C ARG A 47 -20.14 -19.46 0.15
N GLU A 48 -19.64 -18.87 -0.93
CA GLU A 48 -18.84 -19.56 -1.95
C GLU A 48 -17.35 -19.67 -1.57
N PHE A 49 -16.83 -18.69 -0.83
CA PHE A 49 -15.43 -18.58 -0.41
C PHE A 49 -15.33 -18.33 1.09
N PRO A 50 -15.57 -19.34 1.96
CA PRO A 50 -15.60 -19.15 3.41
C PRO A 50 -14.32 -18.58 4.03
N HIS A 51 -13.17 -18.82 3.38
CA HIS A 51 -11.87 -18.32 3.83
C HIS A 51 -11.60 -16.85 3.46
N MET A 52 -12.46 -16.21 2.66
CA MET A 52 -12.37 -14.80 2.27
C MET A 52 -10.94 -14.36 1.86
N PRO A 53 -10.36 -14.94 0.79
CA PRO A 53 -8.98 -14.66 0.38
C PRO A 53 -8.85 -13.33 -0.37
N PHE A 54 -9.29 -12.25 0.28
CA PHE A 54 -9.34 -10.91 -0.29
C PHE A 54 -8.58 -9.92 0.59
N ILE A 55 -7.90 -8.97 -0.04
CA ILE A 55 -7.31 -7.80 0.62
C ILE A 55 -8.10 -6.58 0.17
N ALA A 56 -8.53 -5.74 1.11
CA ALA A 56 -9.22 -4.49 0.78
C ALA A 56 -8.18 -3.40 0.47
N GLU A 57 -8.20 -2.84 -0.74
CA GLU A 57 -7.55 -1.55 -1.00
C GLU A 57 -8.44 -0.44 -0.43
N ASP A 58 -8.09 0.02 0.77
CA ASP A 58 -8.83 1.00 1.58
C ASP A 58 -7.98 2.25 1.83
N LEU A 59 -7.31 2.75 0.79
CA LEU A 59 -6.48 3.95 0.85
C LEU A 59 -7.29 5.21 0.51
N GLY A 60 -6.77 6.37 0.91
CA GLY A 60 -7.40 7.68 0.68
C GLY A 60 -8.35 8.10 1.79
N THR A 61 -9.31 8.95 1.47
CA THR A 61 -10.34 9.41 2.43
C THR A 61 -11.41 8.35 2.58
N ILE A 62 -11.35 7.62 3.68
CA ILE A 62 -12.23 6.50 3.99
C ILE A 62 -13.12 6.86 5.18
N ASP A 63 -14.42 6.57 5.06
CA ASP A 63 -15.39 6.76 6.14
C ASP A 63 -15.49 5.52 7.04
N GLU A 64 -16.17 5.68 8.18
CA GLU A 64 -16.36 4.60 9.16
C GLU A 64 -17.15 3.42 8.58
N GLU A 65 -18.03 3.64 7.61
CA GLU A 65 -18.84 2.57 7.03
C GLU A 65 -18.00 1.62 6.16
N VAL A 66 -17.04 2.15 5.40
CA VAL A 66 -16.09 1.33 4.64
C VAL A 66 -15.24 0.48 5.59
N ILE A 67 -14.77 1.07 6.70
CA ILE A 67 -14.02 0.35 7.74
C ILE A 67 -14.89 -0.74 8.36
N ALA A 68 -16.14 -0.43 8.69
CA ALA A 68 -17.08 -1.38 9.27
C ALA A 68 -17.36 -2.55 8.31
N LEU A 69 -17.56 -2.28 7.01
CA LEU A 69 -17.74 -3.31 6.00
C LEU A 69 -16.52 -4.23 5.89
N ARG A 70 -15.32 -3.64 5.81
CA ARG A 70 -14.05 -4.39 5.76
C ARG A 70 -13.90 -5.30 6.98
N ASP A 71 -14.10 -4.75 8.18
CA ASP A 71 -13.89 -5.45 9.44
C ASP A 71 -14.96 -6.51 9.69
N HIS A 72 -16.21 -6.27 9.27
CA HIS A 72 -17.31 -7.25 9.35
C HIS A 72 -16.97 -8.55 8.61
N PHE A 73 -16.34 -8.43 7.43
CA PHE A 73 -15.91 -9.59 6.63
C PHE A 73 -14.47 -10.05 6.94
N GLY A 74 -13.81 -9.44 7.93
CA GLY A 74 -12.47 -9.81 8.37
C GLY A 74 -11.38 -9.57 7.32
N LEU A 75 -11.59 -8.66 6.38
CA LEU A 75 -10.65 -8.42 5.30
C LEU A 75 -9.46 -7.57 5.78
N PRO A 76 -8.20 -7.95 5.50
CA PRO A 76 -7.06 -7.10 5.80
C PRO A 76 -7.09 -5.83 4.94
N GLY A 77 -6.94 -4.68 5.60
CA GLY A 77 -6.73 -3.38 4.93
C GLY A 77 -5.26 -3.12 4.61
N MET A 78 -4.98 -2.09 3.82
CA MET A 78 -3.64 -1.72 3.39
C MET A 78 -3.03 -0.60 4.24
N LYS A 79 -1.72 -0.71 4.51
CA LYS A 79 -0.90 0.33 5.14
C LYS A 79 0.29 0.64 4.25
N VAL A 80 0.49 1.90 3.88
CA VAL A 80 1.57 2.29 2.97
C VAL A 80 2.50 3.27 3.69
N LEU A 81 3.74 2.87 3.95
CA LEU A 81 4.68 3.67 4.75
C LEU A 81 4.98 5.04 4.12
N ALA A 82 4.94 5.14 2.79
CA ALA A 82 5.08 6.42 2.09
C ALA A 82 4.01 7.45 2.49
N PHE A 83 2.87 7.03 3.07
CA PHE A 83 1.81 7.91 3.56
C PHE A 83 1.92 8.23 5.07
N ALA A 84 2.80 7.57 5.80
CA ALA A 84 2.83 7.57 7.27
C ALA A 84 3.28 8.90 7.90
N PHE A 85 4.05 9.70 7.18
CA PHE A 85 4.79 10.82 7.75
C PHE A 85 4.19 12.19 7.45
N PHE A 86 3.02 12.24 6.82
CA PHE A 86 2.34 13.50 6.50
C PHE A 86 1.56 14.11 7.69
N GLU A 87 1.17 13.31 8.68
CA GLU A 87 0.36 13.75 9.84
C GLU A 87 0.72 12.98 11.12
N LYS A 88 0.58 13.58 12.31
CA LYS A 88 1.13 13.02 13.58
C LYS A 88 0.65 11.60 13.90
N ASN A 89 -0.64 11.33 13.70
CA ASN A 89 -1.31 10.08 14.07
C ASN A 89 -1.74 9.28 12.85
N SER A 90 -0.91 9.24 11.80
CA SER A 90 -1.25 8.50 10.59
C SER A 90 -1.46 7.02 10.90
N THR A 91 -2.53 6.44 10.36
CA THR A 91 -2.78 4.99 10.50
C THR A 91 -1.74 4.14 9.78
N HIS A 92 -0.92 4.74 8.92
CA HIS A 92 0.17 4.11 8.18
C HIS A 92 1.50 4.09 8.94
N LEU A 93 1.57 4.65 10.16
CA LEU A 93 2.75 4.51 11.02
C LEU A 93 2.76 3.10 11.63
N PRO A 94 3.92 2.40 11.66
CA PRO A 94 4.01 1.02 12.14
C PRO A 94 3.38 0.76 13.52
N HIS A 95 3.48 1.69 14.47
CA HIS A 95 2.89 1.54 15.81
C HIS A 95 1.36 1.60 15.82
N ASN A 96 0.72 2.07 14.74
CA ASN A 96 -0.73 2.10 14.56
C ASN A 96 -1.25 0.93 13.70
N HIS A 97 -0.36 0.05 13.22
CA HIS A 97 -0.77 -1.09 12.43
C HIS A 97 -1.49 -2.13 13.30
N ARG A 98 -2.37 -2.91 12.66
CA ARG A 98 -3.05 -4.06 13.26
C ARG A 98 -2.61 -5.33 12.54
N GLU A 99 -2.69 -6.47 13.22
CA GLU A 99 -2.28 -7.76 12.63
C GLU A 99 -3.03 -8.06 11.33
N ASN A 100 -4.36 -7.86 11.30
CA ASN A 100 -5.15 -8.03 10.08
C ASN A 100 -5.00 -6.84 9.12
N SER A 101 -3.78 -6.64 8.61
CA SER A 101 -3.47 -5.66 7.58
C SER A 101 -2.31 -6.14 6.70
N VAL A 102 -2.10 -5.43 5.59
CA VAL A 102 -0.98 -5.62 4.68
C VAL A 102 -0.17 -4.34 4.65
N VAL A 103 1.09 -4.41 5.08
CA VAL A 103 2.01 -3.27 4.99
C VAL A 103 2.75 -3.29 3.66
N TYR A 104 2.86 -2.11 3.06
CA TYR A 104 3.64 -1.80 1.88
C TYR A 104 4.64 -0.70 2.22
N THR A 105 5.84 -0.75 1.65
CA THR A 105 6.70 0.45 1.61
C THR A 105 6.06 1.51 0.70
N THR A 106 5.82 1.12 -0.55
CA THR A 106 5.12 1.86 -1.60
C THR A 106 4.21 0.92 -2.40
N THR A 107 3.27 1.47 -3.18
CA THR A 107 2.54 0.73 -4.22
C THR A 107 3.09 1.06 -5.61
N HIS A 108 2.51 0.49 -6.66
CA HIS A 108 2.87 0.83 -8.05
C HIS A 108 2.52 2.27 -8.45
N ASP A 109 1.58 2.92 -7.74
CA ASP A 109 1.14 4.30 -8.01
C ASP A 109 2.03 5.35 -7.34
N ASN A 110 2.91 4.91 -6.45
CA ASN A 110 3.79 5.80 -5.71
C ASN A 110 5.18 5.90 -6.37
N MET A 111 5.85 7.01 -6.09
CA MET A 111 7.29 7.12 -6.29
C MET A 111 8.01 6.09 -5.39
N PRO A 112 9.01 5.34 -5.88
CA PRO A 112 9.85 4.49 -5.03
C PRO A 112 10.47 5.28 -3.87
N ILE A 113 10.73 4.63 -2.74
CA ILE A 113 11.09 5.27 -1.45
C ILE A 113 12.24 6.28 -1.60
N LYS A 114 13.28 5.96 -2.39
CA LYS A 114 14.41 6.89 -2.60
C LYS A 114 13.94 8.16 -3.30
N GLY A 115 13.15 8.03 -4.37
CA GLY A 115 12.58 9.17 -5.08
C GLY A 115 11.62 9.96 -4.19
N TRP A 116 10.74 9.26 -3.47
CA TRP A 116 9.77 9.85 -2.54
C TRP A 116 10.48 10.70 -1.48
N PHE A 117 11.49 10.14 -0.81
CA PHE A 117 12.21 10.83 0.25
C PHE A 117 12.98 12.06 -0.25
N PHE A 118 13.71 11.95 -1.36
CA PHE A 118 14.57 13.04 -1.83
C PHE A 118 13.85 14.08 -2.67
N ARG A 119 12.77 13.72 -3.38
CA ARG A 119 12.11 14.60 -4.36
C ARG A 119 10.72 15.07 -3.96
N GLU A 120 9.95 14.25 -3.23
CA GLU A 120 8.55 14.57 -2.89
C GLU A 120 8.42 15.16 -1.49
N LEU A 121 9.26 14.71 -0.54
CA LEU A 121 9.20 15.21 0.83
C LEU A 121 9.87 16.57 1.00
N SER A 122 9.23 17.44 1.77
CA SER A 122 9.85 18.65 2.32
C SER A 122 10.89 18.32 3.39
N GLU A 123 11.72 19.30 3.75
CA GLU A 123 12.73 19.12 4.81
C GLU A 123 12.13 18.70 6.15
N TRP A 124 10.99 19.28 6.54
CA TRP A 124 10.29 18.91 7.76
C TRP A 124 9.75 17.47 7.71
N GLN A 125 9.20 17.04 6.57
CA GLN A 125 8.74 15.66 6.39
C GLN A 125 9.90 14.66 6.42
N ARG A 126 11.03 14.99 5.78
CA ARG A 126 12.26 14.18 5.87
C ARG A 126 12.76 14.08 7.31
N ALA A 127 12.84 15.20 8.03
CA ALA A 127 13.26 15.22 9.43
C ALA A 127 12.36 14.28 10.27
N ARG A 128 11.05 14.33 10.04
CA ARG A 128 10.11 13.46 10.73
C ARG A 128 10.31 11.96 10.45
N VAL A 129 10.65 11.58 9.22
CA VAL A 129 11.02 10.19 8.89
C VAL A 129 12.26 9.77 9.67
N LEU A 130 13.29 10.62 9.69
CA LEU A 130 14.55 10.34 10.38
C LEU A 130 14.37 10.30 11.91
N ASP A 131 13.56 11.19 12.49
CA ASP A 131 13.21 11.18 13.91
C ASP A 131 12.52 9.86 14.29
N TYR A 132 11.57 9.41 13.46
CA TYR A 132 10.87 8.15 13.68
C TYR A 132 11.79 6.93 13.56
N LEU A 133 12.75 6.96 12.63
CA LEU A 133 13.80 5.94 12.53
C LEU A 133 14.80 6.04 13.69
N SER A 134 14.97 7.23 14.28
CA SER A 134 15.94 7.57 15.32
C SER A 134 17.42 7.47 14.90
N TYR A 135 17.71 7.50 13.60
CA TYR A 135 19.06 7.60 13.04
C TYR A 135 19.02 8.08 11.57
N ALA A 136 20.18 8.46 11.04
CA ALA A 136 20.37 8.76 9.62
C ALA A 136 20.88 7.50 8.88
N PRO A 137 20.07 6.84 8.04
CA PRO A 137 20.50 5.64 7.32
C PRO A 137 21.36 5.98 6.09
N ASP A 138 22.31 5.10 5.77
CA ASP A 138 23.06 5.17 4.49
C ASP A 138 22.14 4.95 3.28
N SER A 139 21.09 4.15 3.45
CA SER A 139 20.06 3.88 2.43
C SER A 139 18.68 4.00 3.04
N ILE A 140 17.96 5.06 2.65
CA ILE A 140 16.57 5.26 3.10
C ILE A 140 15.66 4.12 2.65
N SER A 141 15.86 3.57 1.45
CA SER A 141 15.07 2.44 0.96
C SER A 141 15.24 1.21 1.84
N HIS A 142 16.48 0.86 2.20
CA HIS A 142 16.70 -0.29 3.09
C HIS A 142 16.12 -0.05 4.49
N ALA A 143 16.25 1.17 5.02
CA ALA A 143 15.66 1.52 6.32
C ALA A 143 14.14 1.38 6.33
N MET A 144 13.47 1.84 5.26
CA MET A 144 12.02 1.73 5.10
C MET A 144 11.55 0.31 4.84
N VAL A 145 12.31 -0.49 4.08
CA VAL A 145 12.06 -1.94 3.91
C VAL A 145 12.13 -2.65 5.25
N ARG A 146 13.17 -2.38 6.05
CA ARG A 146 13.30 -2.93 7.40
C ARG A 146 12.14 -2.50 8.29
N LEU A 147 11.72 -1.23 8.20
CA LEU A 147 10.59 -0.69 8.95
C LEU A 147 9.26 -1.37 8.59
N ALA A 148 9.05 -1.73 7.32
CA ALA A 148 7.89 -2.51 6.89
C ALA A 148 7.93 -3.92 7.48
N LEU A 149 9.08 -4.60 7.43
CA LEU A 149 9.27 -5.94 7.99
C LEU A 149 9.09 -5.96 9.52
N MET A 150 9.39 -4.87 10.22
CA MET A 150 9.15 -4.71 11.67
C MET A 150 7.67 -4.60 12.05
N SER A 151 6.77 -4.34 11.10
CA SER A 151 5.35 -4.14 11.39
C SER A 151 4.71 -5.39 11.98
N VAL A 152 3.65 -5.23 12.78
CA VAL A 152 2.76 -6.32 13.19
C VAL A 152 1.83 -6.83 12.08
N ALA A 153 1.81 -6.17 10.92
CA ALA A 153 0.95 -6.57 9.80
C ALA A 153 1.23 -8.01 9.34
N LYS A 154 0.15 -8.78 9.12
CA LYS A 154 0.19 -10.18 8.69
C LYS A 154 0.98 -10.37 7.40
N TYR A 155 0.81 -9.46 6.45
CA TYR A 155 1.56 -9.47 5.19
C TYR A 155 2.42 -8.22 5.06
N CYS A 156 3.64 -8.38 4.56
CA CYS A 156 4.54 -7.29 4.22
C CYS A 156 4.94 -7.43 2.75
N ILE A 157 4.64 -6.41 1.94
CA ILE A 157 4.88 -6.41 0.50
C ILE A 157 5.84 -5.28 0.16
N ILE A 158 6.96 -5.62 -0.49
CA ILE A 158 8.01 -4.68 -0.86
C ILE A 158 8.12 -4.68 -2.39
N PRO A 159 7.86 -3.55 -3.07
CA PRO A 159 8.14 -3.44 -4.50
C PRO A 159 9.62 -3.67 -4.79
N MET A 160 9.91 -4.32 -5.92
CA MET A 160 11.28 -4.63 -6.34
C MET A 160 12.15 -3.37 -6.43
N GLN A 161 11.56 -2.23 -6.79
CA GLN A 161 12.25 -0.95 -6.91
C GLN A 161 12.73 -0.41 -5.57
N ASP A 162 11.96 -0.62 -4.49
CA ASP A 162 12.36 -0.25 -3.14
C ASP A 162 13.46 -1.18 -2.62
N PHE A 163 13.33 -2.49 -2.86
CA PHE A 163 14.38 -3.46 -2.53
C PHE A 163 15.71 -3.13 -3.24
N LEU A 164 15.65 -2.72 -4.50
CA LEU A 164 16.82 -2.31 -5.28
C LEU A 164 17.32 -0.88 -4.99
N GLY A 165 16.61 -0.11 -4.16
CA GLY A 165 16.98 1.27 -3.85
C GLY A 165 16.90 2.22 -5.05
N LEU A 166 15.96 2.00 -5.97
CA LEU A 166 15.76 2.84 -7.15
C LEU A 166 15.01 4.13 -6.78
N GLY A 167 15.29 5.20 -7.53
CA GLY A 167 14.61 6.48 -7.47
C GLY A 167 13.48 6.60 -8.49
N GLU A 168 13.33 7.78 -9.08
CA GLU A 168 12.31 8.07 -10.10
C GLU A 168 12.39 7.16 -11.33
N GLU A 169 13.60 6.71 -11.69
CA GLU A 169 13.82 5.76 -12.78
C GLU A 169 13.16 4.39 -12.52
N GLY A 170 12.76 4.11 -11.28
CA GLY A 170 12.00 2.92 -10.87
C GLY A 170 10.49 3.11 -10.85
N ARG A 171 9.96 4.33 -11.10
CA ARG A 171 8.52 4.60 -10.98
C ARG A 171 7.73 3.79 -12.00
N LEU A 172 6.69 3.09 -11.53
CA LEU A 172 5.88 2.22 -12.38
C LEU A 172 4.67 2.96 -12.96
N ASN A 173 3.94 3.72 -12.14
CA ASN A 173 2.79 4.49 -12.57
C ASN A 173 2.76 5.89 -11.92
N THR A 174 2.21 6.85 -12.65
CA THR A 174 1.85 8.19 -12.17
C THR A 174 0.35 8.39 -12.40
N PRO A 175 -0.49 8.27 -11.35
CA PRO A 175 -1.93 8.46 -11.47
C PRO A 175 -2.28 9.82 -12.12
N GLY A 176 -3.25 9.81 -13.01
CA GLY A 176 -3.68 10.99 -13.78
C GLY A 176 -2.84 11.30 -15.03
N VAL A 177 -1.74 10.57 -15.27
CA VAL A 177 -0.93 10.69 -16.49
C VAL A 177 -1.26 9.53 -17.44
N SER A 178 -1.49 9.82 -18.73
CA SER A 178 -1.95 8.82 -19.71
C SER A 178 -0.84 8.07 -20.46
N HIS A 179 0.41 8.53 -20.38
CA HIS A 179 1.54 7.99 -21.17
C HIS A 179 2.78 7.80 -20.30
N GLY A 180 3.66 6.88 -20.71
CA GLY A 180 4.96 6.62 -20.03
C GLY A 180 4.86 5.82 -18.73
N ASN A 181 3.71 5.19 -18.45
CA ASN A 181 3.50 4.31 -17.30
C ASN A 181 3.65 2.84 -17.71
N TRP A 182 3.91 1.97 -16.74
CA TRP A 182 3.98 0.50 -16.90
C TRP A 182 5.16 -0.01 -17.73
N GLU A 183 6.16 0.84 -17.96
CA GLU A 183 7.31 0.52 -18.81
C GLU A 183 8.54 0.02 -18.03
N TRP A 184 8.55 0.20 -16.70
CA TRP A 184 9.68 -0.25 -15.88
C TRP A 184 9.86 -1.76 -15.97
N LYS A 185 11.10 -2.18 -16.16
CA LYS A 185 11.51 -3.59 -16.21
C LYS A 185 12.78 -3.80 -15.41
N LEU A 186 12.85 -4.94 -14.73
CA LEU A 186 14.07 -5.40 -14.09
C LEU A 186 15.16 -5.62 -15.15
N LYS A 187 16.28 -4.90 -15.03
CA LYS A 187 17.38 -4.98 -16.01
C LYS A 187 18.26 -6.21 -15.81
N ALA A 188 18.47 -6.60 -14.56
CA ALA A 188 19.24 -7.78 -14.17
C ALA A 188 18.70 -8.30 -12.84
N MET A 189 18.85 -9.60 -12.59
CA MET A 189 18.51 -10.17 -11.30
C MET A 189 19.41 -9.60 -10.20
N PRO A 190 18.89 -9.39 -8.97
CA PRO A 190 19.70 -8.99 -7.83
C PRO A 190 20.79 -10.03 -7.52
N GLU A 191 21.94 -9.54 -7.04
CA GLU A 191 23.06 -10.38 -6.63
C GLU A 191 22.70 -11.19 -5.37
N GLU A 192 23.37 -12.33 -5.16
CA GLU A 192 23.16 -13.21 -4.00
C GLU A 192 23.23 -12.45 -2.67
N ARG A 193 24.23 -11.56 -2.50
CA ARG A 193 24.36 -10.72 -1.30
C ARG A 193 23.13 -9.86 -0.99
N GLN A 194 22.39 -9.43 -2.01
CA GLN A 194 21.19 -8.60 -1.82
C GLN A 194 20.05 -9.47 -1.30
N TRP A 195 19.92 -10.68 -1.84
CA TRP A 195 18.96 -11.67 -1.35
C TRP A 195 19.28 -12.14 0.07
N ASP A 196 20.55 -12.37 0.38
CA ASP A 196 21.00 -12.76 1.72
C ASP A 196 20.72 -11.65 2.75
N SER A 197 20.95 -10.40 2.37
CA SER A 197 20.60 -9.24 3.21
C SER A 197 19.11 -9.20 3.50
N LEU A 198 18.25 -9.39 2.48
CA LEU A 198 16.80 -9.45 2.69
C LEU A 198 16.39 -10.64 3.55
N ARG A 199 16.93 -11.83 3.28
CA ARG A 199 16.66 -13.06 4.05
C ARG A 199 17.01 -12.86 5.52
N HIS A 200 18.20 -12.33 5.80
CA HIS A 200 18.64 -12.06 7.16
C HIS A 200 17.67 -11.14 7.91
N ILE A 201 17.17 -10.09 7.25
CA ILE A 201 16.19 -9.18 7.87
C ILE A 201 14.83 -9.88 8.06
N CYS A 202 14.40 -10.69 7.11
CA CYS A 202 13.17 -11.47 7.26
C CYS A 202 13.28 -12.51 8.40
N GLU A 203 14.43 -13.16 8.59
CA GLU A 203 14.69 -14.06 9.72
C GLU A 203 14.62 -13.33 11.07
N ILE A 204 15.21 -12.12 11.18
CA ILE A 204 15.16 -11.29 12.39
C ILE A 204 13.71 -10.98 12.81
N TYR A 205 12.83 -10.74 11.83
CA TYR A 205 11.43 -10.38 12.08
C TYR A 205 10.44 -11.52 11.84
N GLU A 206 10.92 -12.77 11.75
CA GLU A 206 10.11 -13.99 11.65
C GLU A 206 9.12 -13.97 10.47
N ARG A 207 9.61 -13.59 9.27
CA ARG A 207 8.86 -13.52 8.02
C ARG A 207 9.34 -14.52 6.95
N CYS A 208 10.06 -15.56 7.36
CA CYS A 208 10.58 -16.65 6.53
C CYS A 208 9.95 -18.00 6.87
#